data_AF-A0A0F9WHV2-F1
#
_entry.id   AF-A0A0F9WHV2-F1
#
_cell.length_a   1.000
_cell.length_b   1.000
_cell.length_c   1.000
_cell.angle_alpha   90.00
_cell.angle_beta   90.00
_cell.angle_gamma   90.00
#
_symmetry.space_group_name_H-M   'P 1'
#
loop_
_entity.id
_entity.type
_entity.pdbx_description
1 polymer ?
#
loop_
_entity_poly.entity_id
_entity_poly.type
_entity_poly.pdbx_seq_one_letter_code
_entity_poly.pdbx_strand_id
1 'polypeptide(L)'
;MAPRRMRRRGESGYNARWIHANAPIGEPYCFSESLLSVRTFGFIWGVGGIVLLLTFAIVRLGGVALAVGDYPLTVWHWGLALGWLLYMVWAEGYKGFHLAFAPRVVVRAEYLARHPRPLHVLLAPLYCMGYIHATTRRRLLSVALTSMILFFVFLVRMLPQPWRGLVDAGVVAGLMVGVASILYYLVRLQRGGAASLPVPPDVPAQTVVDAPA
;
A
#
# COMPACT_ATOMS: atom_id res chain seq x y z
N MET A 1 -46.25 23.26 -59.87
CA MET A 1 -45.91 22.45 -58.69
C MET A 1 -44.49 22.84 -58.25
N ALA A 2 -44.37 23.70 -57.25
CA ALA A 2 -43.14 24.21 -56.67
C ALA A 2 -43.44 24.60 -55.20
N PRO A 3 -42.46 24.93 -54.35
CA PRO A 3 -41.35 24.10 -53.88
C PRO A 3 -41.38 24.01 -52.34
N ARG A 4 -40.79 22.96 -51.72
CA ARG A 4 -40.51 22.97 -50.27
C ARG A 4 -39.01 22.94 -50.01
N ARG A 5 -38.52 24.05 -49.47
CA ARG A 5 -37.20 24.23 -48.87
C ARG A 5 -37.05 23.27 -47.69
N MET A 6 -35.91 22.57 -47.60
CA MET A 6 -35.38 22.13 -46.31
C MET A 6 -34.00 22.74 -46.06
N ARG A 7 -33.89 23.29 -44.86
CA ARG A 7 -32.81 24.08 -44.27
C ARG A 7 -31.44 23.39 -44.29
N ARG A 8 -30.40 24.18 -44.53
CA ARG A 8 -29.06 23.96 -43.97
C ARG A 8 -29.09 24.15 -42.45
N ARG A 9 -28.49 23.22 -41.72
CA ARG A 9 -27.83 23.32 -40.38
C ARG A 9 -27.22 21.94 -40.13
N GLY A 10 -26.00 21.77 -39.66
CA GLY A 10 -24.96 22.68 -39.21
C GLY A 10 -23.71 21.82 -39.02
N GLU A 11 -22.57 22.43 -39.23
CA GLU A 11 -21.24 21.85 -39.03
C GLU A 11 -21.12 21.27 -37.62
N SER A 12 -20.97 19.94 -37.51
CA SER A 12 -20.46 19.32 -36.30
C SER A 12 -18.94 19.25 -36.44
N GLY A 13 -18.31 20.39 -36.17
CA GLY A 13 -16.86 20.47 -35.99
C GLY A 13 -16.46 19.52 -34.86
N TYR A 14 -15.90 18.38 -35.22
CA TYR A 14 -15.06 17.59 -34.32
C TYR A 14 -13.86 18.46 -33.96
N ASN A 15 -14.02 19.26 -32.90
CA ASN A 15 -12.93 19.99 -32.27
C ASN A 15 -12.02 18.99 -31.57
N ALA A 16 -11.14 18.37 -32.35
CA ALA A 16 -9.94 17.68 -31.91
C ALA A 16 -8.93 18.70 -31.35
N ARG A 17 -9.30 19.37 -30.24
CA ARG A 17 -8.49 20.45 -29.66
C ARG A 17 -8.64 20.53 -28.14
N TRP A 18 -8.44 19.40 -27.44
CA TRP A 18 -8.37 19.37 -25.96
C TRP A 18 -7.34 18.39 -25.36
N ILE A 19 -6.24 18.06 -26.07
CA ILE A 19 -5.13 17.25 -25.50
C ILE A 19 -3.86 18.08 -25.20
N HIS A 20 -3.92 19.42 -25.31
CA HIS A 20 -2.85 20.29 -24.82
C HIS A 20 -3.38 21.28 -23.79
N ALA A 21 -3.55 20.79 -22.56
CA ALA A 21 -3.45 21.64 -21.38
C ALA A 21 -2.25 21.13 -20.58
N ASN A 22 -1.15 21.87 -20.69
CA ASN A 22 0.07 21.74 -19.92
C ASN A 22 -0.23 21.58 -18.42
N ALA A 23 -0.25 20.34 -17.93
CA ALA A 23 0.10 20.08 -16.54
C ALA A 23 1.63 20.07 -16.50
N PRO A 24 2.30 20.94 -15.72
CA PRO A 24 3.75 20.91 -15.63
C PRO A 24 4.17 19.55 -15.10
N ILE A 25 4.81 18.78 -15.98
CA ILE A 25 5.49 17.54 -15.66
C ILE A 25 6.80 17.95 -15.00
N GLY A 26 6.91 17.73 -13.69
CA GLY A 26 8.21 17.74 -12.99
C GLY A 26 8.53 18.99 -12.17
N GLU A 27 7.72 19.27 -11.15
CA GLU A 27 8.26 19.94 -9.96
C GLU A 27 8.68 18.84 -8.96
N PRO A 28 9.99 18.61 -8.71
CA PRO A 28 10.41 17.85 -7.54
C PRO A 28 9.85 18.56 -6.32
N TYR A 29 9.25 17.81 -5.39
CA TYR A 29 8.60 18.35 -4.20
C TYR A 29 9.50 19.37 -3.48
N CYS A 30 9.32 20.66 -3.76
CA CYS A 30 9.98 21.74 -3.05
C CYS A 30 9.23 21.88 -1.72
N PHE A 31 9.88 21.43 -0.64
CA PHE A 31 9.38 21.42 0.71
C PHE A 31 9.30 22.87 1.23
N SER A 32 8.32 23.64 0.74
CA SER A 32 8.13 25.05 1.06
C SER A 32 7.21 25.20 2.30
N GLU A 33 7.84 25.70 3.34
CA GLU A 33 7.52 25.88 4.78
C GLU A 33 6.14 26.44 5.21
N SER A 34 5.11 26.57 4.39
CA SER A 34 3.82 27.18 4.83
C SER A 34 2.53 26.40 4.52
N LEU A 35 2.64 25.17 4.00
CA LEU A 35 1.51 24.24 3.78
C LEU A 35 1.76 22.84 4.39
N LEU A 36 2.17 22.77 5.65
CA LEU A 36 2.08 21.58 6.54
C LEU A 36 0.63 21.11 6.83
N SER A 37 -0.33 21.56 6.00
CA SER A 37 -1.78 21.57 6.18
C SER A 37 -2.40 20.27 5.70
N VAL A 38 -2.72 19.35 6.62
CA VAL A 38 -3.54 18.12 6.46
C VAL A 38 -3.04 17.05 5.46
N ARG A 39 -2.57 17.44 4.28
CA ARG A 39 -2.04 16.59 3.21
C ARG A 39 -0.76 15.90 3.63
N THR A 40 0.24 16.69 4.03
CA THR A 40 1.54 16.20 4.51
C THR A 40 1.36 15.33 5.75
N PHE A 41 0.47 15.76 6.66
CA PHE A 41 0.11 14.96 7.82
C PHE A 41 -0.51 13.63 7.42
N GLY A 42 -1.51 13.61 6.53
CA GLY A 42 -2.15 12.37 6.07
C GLY A 42 -1.20 11.40 5.38
N PHE A 43 -0.23 11.91 4.61
CA PHE A 43 0.82 11.10 4.01
C PHE A 43 1.76 10.49 5.06
N ILE A 44 2.34 11.34 5.91
CA ILE A 44 3.30 10.91 6.95
C ILE A 44 2.62 9.99 7.94
N TRP A 45 1.41 10.32 8.40
CA TRP A 45 0.63 9.49 9.30
C TRP A 45 0.22 8.17 8.64
N GLY A 46 -0.23 8.19 7.39
CA GLY A 46 -0.65 6.99 6.67
C GLY A 46 0.49 5.98 6.50
N VAL A 47 1.62 6.43 5.97
CA VAL A 47 2.80 5.57 5.77
C VAL A 47 3.48 5.26 7.10
N GLY A 48 3.71 6.28 7.93
CA GLY A 48 4.37 6.17 9.22
C GLY A 48 3.61 5.26 10.19
N GLY A 49 2.29 5.35 10.25
CA GLY A 49 1.47 4.45 11.06
C GLY A 49 1.58 2.99 10.66
N ILE A 50 1.67 2.71 9.34
CA ILE A 50 1.90 1.34 8.84
C ILE A 50 3.31 0.87 9.22
N VAL A 51 4.33 1.70 9.00
CA VAL A 51 5.72 1.37 9.37
C VAL A 51 5.82 1.11 10.88
N LEU A 52 5.22 1.96 11.72
CA LEU A 52 5.18 1.79 13.17
C LEU A 52 4.51 0.48 13.58
N LEU A 53 3.38 0.11 12.96
CA LEU A 53 2.70 -1.16 13.21
C LEU A 53 3.60 -2.35 12.85
N LEU A 54 4.25 -2.31 11.68
CA LEU A 54 5.17 -3.37 11.24
C LEU A 54 6.39 -3.47 12.15
N THR A 55 6.99 -2.33 12.52
CA THR A 55 8.12 -2.27 13.45
C THR A 55 7.74 -2.79 14.84
N PHE A 56 6.56 -2.43 15.36
CA PHE A 56 6.06 -2.99 16.61
C PHE A 56 5.91 -4.51 16.55
N ALA A 57 5.37 -5.03 15.45
CA ALA A 57 5.27 -6.48 15.23
C ALA A 57 6.67 -7.13 15.18
N ILE A 58 7.63 -6.53 14.48
CA ILE A 58 9.03 -6.98 14.41
C ILE A 58 9.64 -7.09 15.80
N VAL A 59 9.55 -6.03 16.62
CA VAL A 59 10.14 -6.02 17.97
C VAL A 59 9.48 -7.09 18.86
N ARG A 60 8.16 -7.20 18.81
CA ARG A 60 7.40 -8.15 19.63
C ARG A 60 7.67 -9.60 19.27
N LEU A 61 7.67 -9.94 17.98
CA LEU A 61 7.94 -11.30 17.48
C LEU A 61 9.43 -11.62 17.57
N GLY A 62 10.29 -10.63 17.31
CA GLY A 62 11.75 -10.74 17.39
C GLY A 62 12.23 -11.11 18.79
N GLY A 63 11.63 -10.53 19.84
CA GLY A 63 11.93 -10.93 21.23
C GLY A 63 11.65 -12.42 21.50
N VAL A 64 10.57 -12.97 20.94
CA VAL A 64 10.23 -14.40 21.05
C VAL A 64 11.17 -15.26 20.23
N ALA A 65 11.57 -14.80 19.04
CA ALA A 65 12.51 -15.49 18.17
C ALA A 65 13.91 -15.57 18.79
N LEU A 66 14.39 -14.50 19.44
CA LEU A 66 15.70 -14.48 20.09
C LEU A 66 15.76 -15.42 21.31
N ALA A 67 14.63 -15.63 22.01
CA ALA A 67 14.54 -16.58 23.13
C ALA A 67 14.78 -18.05 22.73
N VAL A 68 14.80 -18.36 21.43
CA VAL A 68 15.20 -19.69 20.93
C VAL A 68 16.67 -19.97 21.22
N GLY A 69 17.52 -18.94 21.30
CA GLY A 69 18.95 -19.10 21.60
C GLY A 69 19.24 -19.76 22.94
N ASP A 70 18.27 -19.75 23.87
CA ASP A 70 18.38 -20.38 25.19
C ASP A 70 18.13 -21.90 25.15
N TYR A 71 17.70 -22.44 24.01
CA TYR A 71 17.40 -23.87 23.83
C TYR A 71 18.52 -24.59 23.09
N PRO A 72 18.81 -25.86 23.41
CA PRO A 72 19.80 -26.65 22.68
C PRO A 72 19.29 -26.96 21.26
N LEU A 73 19.80 -26.21 20.27
CA LEU A 73 19.45 -26.40 18.87
C LEU A 73 20.35 -27.43 18.19
N THR A 74 19.74 -28.47 17.62
CA THR A 74 20.47 -29.43 16.77
C THR A 74 20.69 -28.85 15.36
N VAL A 75 21.62 -29.43 14.59
CA VAL A 75 21.90 -29.06 13.20
C VAL A 75 20.63 -29.07 12.33
N TRP A 76 19.71 -30.00 12.59
CA TRP A 76 18.42 -30.07 11.89
C TRP A 76 17.55 -28.84 12.12
N HIS A 77 17.53 -28.28 13.33
CA HIS A 77 16.79 -27.06 13.63
C HIS A 77 17.36 -25.88 12.85
N TRP A 78 18.68 -25.78 12.72
CA TRP A 78 19.33 -24.74 11.91
C TRP A 78 19.04 -24.87 10.42
N GLY A 79 19.08 -26.09 9.88
CA GLY A 79 18.73 -26.35 8.48
C GLY A 79 17.28 -25.97 8.16
N LEU A 80 16.34 -26.35 9.03
CA LEU A 80 14.93 -25.98 8.90
C LEU A 80 14.72 -24.47 9.09
N ALA A 81 15.41 -23.85 10.05
CA ALA A 81 15.35 -22.42 10.28
C ALA A 81 15.83 -21.64 9.06
N LEU A 82 16.95 -22.04 8.45
CA LEU A 82 17.48 -21.40 7.25
C LEU A 82 16.52 -21.55 6.06
N GLY A 83 16.02 -22.76 5.81
CA GLY A 83 15.04 -23.01 4.75
C GLY A 83 13.76 -22.20 4.94
N TRP A 84 13.24 -22.15 6.17
CA TRP A 84 12.07 -21.35 6.53
C TRP A 84 12.32 -19.85 6.36
N LEU A 85 13.47 -19.34 6.81
CA LEU A 85 13.87 -17.94 6.67
C LEU A 85 13.89 -17.53 5.20
N LEU A 86 14.56 -18.31 4.34
CA LEU A 86 14.63 -18.04 2.90
C LEU A 86 13.25 -18.05 2.25
N TYR A 87 12.43 -19.04 2.61
CA TYR A 87 11.05 -19.12 2.13
C TYR A 87 10.23 -17.89 2.53
N MET A 88 10.26 -17.48 3.80
CA MET A 88 9.49 -16.33 4.30
C MET A 88 9.97 -15.01 3.71
N VAL A 89 11.28 -14.82 3.56
CA VAL A 89 11.85 -13.65 2.86
C VAL A 89 11.33 -13.57 1.42
N TRP A 90 11.26 -14.69 0.71
CA TRP A 90 10.77 -14.71 -0.67
C TRP A 90 9.24 -14.60 -0.78
N ALA A 91 8.49 -15.42 -0.04
CA ALA A 91 7.04 -15.53 -0.12
C ALA A 91 6.35 -14.31 0.52
N GLU A 92 6.69 -13.99 1.77
CA GLU A 92 6.08 -12.87 2.45
C GLU A 92 6.82 -11.57 2.17
N GLY A 93 8.15 -11.54 2.32
CA GLY A 93 8.94 -10.33 2.11
C GLY A 93 8.85 -9.80 0.67
N TYR A 94 9.28 -10.58 -0.30
CA TYR A 94 9.35 -10.14 -1.69
C TYR A 94 7.99 -10.20 -2.40
N LYS A 95 7.34 -11.36 -2.48
CA LYS A 95 6.06 -11.48 -3.19
C LYS A 95 4.92 -10.76 -2.46
N GLY A 96 4.80 -10.96 -1.15
CA GLY A 96 3.77 -10.33 -0.33
C GLY A 96 3.99 -8.83 -0.18
N PHE A 97 5.09 -8.42 0.47
CA PHE A 97 5.31 -7.03 0.80
C PHE A 97 5.84 -6.21 -0.37
N HIS A 98 6.95 -6.62 -1.00
CA HIS A 98 7.63 -5.81 -2.00
C HIS A 98 6.79 -5.62 -3.28
N LEU A 99 6.28 -6.70 -3.87
CA LEU A 99 5.54 -6.62 -5.13
C LEU A 99 4.08 -6.18 -4.95
N ALA A 100 3.44 -6.57 -3.83
CA ALA A 100 2.00 -6.39 -3.67
C ALA A 100 1.65 -5.28 -2.66
N PHE A 101 2.14 -5.32 -1.43
CA PHE A 101 1.69 -4.41 -0.37
C PHE A 101 2.31 -3.00 -0.46
N ALA A 102 3.65 -2.91 -0.47
CA ALA A 102 4.41 -1.67 -0.38
C ALA A 102 4.08 -0.64 -1.49
N PRO A 103 4.07 -0.98 -2.80
CA PRO A 103 3.73 0.00 -3.83
C PRO A 103 2.31 0.54 -3.65
N ARG A 104 1.35 -0.29 -3.24
CA ARG A 104 -0.03 0.13 -3.02
C ARG A 104 -0.18 1.07 -1.83
N VAL A 105 0.53 0.81 -0.74
CA VAL A 105 0.56 1.71 0.43
C VAL A 105 1.04 3.10 0.01
N VAL A 106 2.14 3.16 -0.73
CA VAL A 106 2.73 4.43 -1.17
C VAL A 106 1.82 5.17 -2.16
N VAL A 107 1.24 4.47 -3.15
CA VAL A 107 0.29 5.07 -4.10
C VAL A 107 -0.95 5.62 -3.38
N ARG A 108 -1.51 4.88 -2.41
CA ARG A 108 -2.71 5.31 -1.68
C ARG A 108 -2.44 6.47 -0.72
N ALA A 109 -1.26 6.50 -0.10
CA ALA A 109 -0.82 7.62 0.72
C ALA A 109 -0.65 8.89 -0.13
N GLU A 110 -0.04 8.75 -1.31
CA GLU A 110 0.08 9.82 -2.29
C GLU A 110 -1.31 10.35 -2.68
N TYR A 111 -2.22 9.44 -3.06
CA TYR A 111 -3.57 9.82 -3.45
C TYR A 111 -4.33 10.56 -2.33
N LEU A 112 -4.18 10.09 -1.09
CA LEU A 112 -4.77 10.75 0.08
C LEU A 112 -4.19 12.15 0.30
N ALA A 113 -2.90 12.35 0.03
CA ALA A 113 -2.25 13.65 0.09
C ALA A 113 -2.80 14.62 -0.97
N ARG A 114 -3.17 14.12 -2.17
CA ARG A 114 -3.81 14.93 -3.22
C ARG A 114 -5.28 15.24 -2.94
N HIS A 115 -5.99 14.32 -2.29
CA HIS A 115 -7.42 14.42 -2.01
C HIS A 115 -7.73 14.29 -0.50
N PRO A 116 -7.27 15.25 0.34
CA PRO A 116 -7.42 15.16 1.78
C PRO A 116 -8.89 15.26 2.18
N ARG A 117 -9.40 14.22 2.82
CA ARG A 117 -10.68 14.26 3.56
C ARG A 117 -10.37 14.04 5.04
N PRO A 118 -10.87 14.88 5.97
CA PRO A 118 -10.50 14.82 7.38
C PRO A 118 -10.63 13.42 8.00
N LEU A 119 -11.73 12.71 7.72
CA LEU A 119 -11.95 11.34 8.21
C LEU A 119 -10.95 10.32 7.62
N HIS A 120 -10.60 10.45 6.35
CA HIS A 120 -9.62 9.57 5.71
C HIS A 120 -8.20 9.86 6.20
N VAL A 121 -7.90 11.11 6.54
CA VAL A 121 -6.62 11.53 7.11
C VAL A 121 -6.46 11.02 8.53
N LEU A 122 -7.51 11.09 9.37
CA LEU A 122 -7.46 10.51 10.72
C LEU A 122 -7.17 9.01 10.68
N LEU A 123 -7.82 8.30 9.75
CA LEU A 123 -7.65 6.86 9.54
C LEU A 123 -6.66 6.54 8.41
N ALA A 124 -5.67 7.42 8.18
CA ALA A 124 -4.77 7.29 7.04
C ALA A 124 -4.05 5.93 6.96
N PRO A 125 -3.58 5.30 8.05
CA PRO A 125 -2.96 3.97 7.98
C PRO A 125 -3.93 2.90 7.45
N LEU A 126 -5.17 2.88 7.98
CA LEU A 126 -6.21 1.94 7.54
C LEU A 126 -6.66 2.24 6.11
N TYR A 127 -6.70 3.51 5.73
CA TYR A 127 -6.93 3.94 4.36
C TYR A 127 -5.84 3.41 3.43
N CYS A 128 -4.56 3.57 3.77
CA CYS A 128 -3.45 3.12 2.93
C CYS A 128 -3.36 1.59 2.82
N MET A 129 -3.79 0.85 3.85
CA MET A 129 -3.90 -0.62 3.79
C MET A 129 -5.06 -1.14 2.91
N GLY A 130 -6.05 -0.29 2.59
CA GLY A 130 -7.17 -0.65 1.73
C GLY A 130 -8.46 -1.06 2.44
N TYR A 131 -8.61 -0.76 3.74
CA TYR A 131 -9.86 -1.02 4.46
C TYR A 131 -10.95 0.00 4.12
N ILE A 132 -10.55 1.25 3.97
CA ILE A 132 -11.44 2.41 3.80
C ILE A 132 -11.33 2.90 2.35
N HIS A 133 -12.46 3.28 1.76
CA HIS A 133 -12.54 3.82 0.39
C HIS A 133 -11.76 2.98 -0.65
N ALA A 134 -11.89 1.66 -0.57
CA ALA A 134 -11.36 0.73 -1.55
C ALA A 134 -12.53 0.02 -2.25
N THR A 135 -12.26 -0.56 -3.42
CA THR A 135 -13.25 -1.40 -4.11
C THR A 135 -13.70 -2.56 -3.21
N THR A 136 -14.94 -3.05 -3.39
CA THR A 136 -15.49 -4.13 -2.54
C THR A 136 -14.62 -5.38 -2.54
N ARG A 137 -14.05 -5.73 -3.70
CA ARG A 137 -13.07 -6.82 -3.84
C ARG A 137 -11.82 -6.56 -2.99
N ARG A 138 -11.30 -5.34 -3.02
CA ARG A 138 -10.10 -4.99 -2.25
C ARG A 138 -10.35 -4.97 -0.74
N ARG A 139 -11.49 -4.43 -0.31
CA ARG A 139 -11.89 -4.45 1.11
C ARG A 139 -11.98 -5.89 1.62
N LEU A 140 -12.60 -6.79 0.85
CA LEU A 140 -12.68 -8.21 1.19
C LEU A 140 -11.30 -8.85 1.30
N LEU A 141 -10.39 -8.56 0.35
CA LEU A 141 -9.01 -9.06 0.41
C LEU A 141 -8.24 -8.55 1.64
N SER A 142 -8.38 -7.27 2.00
CA SER A 142 -7.74 -6.73 3.21
C SER A 142 -8.30 -7.35 4.50
N VAL A 143 -9.60 -7.60 4.56
CA VAL A 143 -10.22 -8.30 5.71
C VAL A 143 -9.76 -9.76 5.77
N ALA A 144 -9.82 -10.47 4.65
CA ALA A 144 -9.39 -11.87 4.55
C ALA A 144 -7.91 -12.03 4.93
N LEU A 145 -7.04 -11.14 4.45
CA LEU A 145 -5.61 -11.16 4.77
C LEU A 145 -5.37 -11.00 6.28
N THR A 146 -6.03 -10.03 6.93
CA THR A 146 -5.83 -9.82 8.37
C THR A 146 -6.45 -10.93 9.20
N SER A 147 -7.62 -11.45 8.82
CA SER A 147 -8.19 -12.65 9.46
C SER A 147 -7.25 -13.85 9.36
N MET A 148 -6.63 -14.05 8.19
CA MET A 148 -5.64 -15.10 7.96
C MET A 148 -4.38 -14.91 8.82
N ILE A 149 -3.82 -13.71 8.89
CA ILE A 149 -2.65 -13.42 9.73
C ILE A 149 -2.98 -13.65 11.20
N LEU A 150 -4.13 -13.17 11.68
CA LEU A 150 -4.55 -13.38 13.07
C LEU A 150 -4.70 -14.88 13.38
N PHE A 151 -5.35 -15.63 12.48
CA PHE A 151 -5.46 -17.08 12.60
C PHE A 151 -4.08 -17.76 12.71
N PHE A 152 -3.14 -17.43 11.82
CA PHE A 152 -1.79 -18.00 11.88
C PHE A 152 -1.04 -17.59 13.15
N VAL A 153 -1.17 -16.34 13.60
CA VAL A 153 -0.57 -15.91 14.87
C VAL A 153 -1.12 -16.73 16.05
N PHE A 154 -2.41 -17.03 16.08
CA PHE A 154 -2.98 -17.90 17.12
C PHE A 154 -2.46 -19.33 17.01
N LEU A 155 -2.34 -19.87 15.81
CA LEU A 155 -1.80 -21.20 15.57
C LEU A 155 -0.34 -21.31 16.03
N VAL A 156 0.50 -20.35 15.64
CA VAL A 156 1.93 -20.31 16.00
C VAL A 156 2.14 -20.19 17.51
N ARG A 157 1.24 -19.50 18.22
CA ARG A 157 1.29 -19.42 19.69
C ARG A 157 1.09 -20.76 20.39
N MET A 158 0.47 -21.74 19.73
CA MET A 158 0.27 -23.08 20.29
C MET A 158 1.50 -23.98 20.10
N LEU A 159 2.51 -23.53 19.33
CA LEU A 159 3.74 -24.29 19.16
C LEU A 159 4.64 -24.16 20.39
N PRO A 160 5.21 -25.26 20.88
CA PRO A 160 6.24 -25.21 21.91
C PRO A 160 7.53 -24.58 21.36
N GLN A 161 8.36 -24.04 22.26
CA GLN A 161 9.74 -23.72 21.90
C GLN A 161 10.51 -25.02 21.59
N PRO A 162 11.45 -25.02 20.62
CA PRO A 162 11.98 -23.87 19.87
C PRO A 162 11.20 -23.52 18.59
N TRP A 163 10.23 -24.34 18.19
CA TRP A 163 9.54 -24.23 16.90
C TRP A 163 8.84 -22.90 16.68
N ARG A 164 8.19 -22.39 17.73
CA ARG A 164 7.54 -21.08 17.67
C ARG A 164 8.51 -19.98 17.28
N GLY A 165 9.67 -19.91 17.93
CA GLY A 165 10.62 -18.85 17.62
C GLY A 165 11.32 -19.02 16.27
N LEU A 166 11.48 -20.25 15.76
CA LEU A 166 11.91 -20.49 14.36
C LEU A 166 10.89 -19.90 13.38
N VAL A 167 9.60 -20.14 13.62
CA VAL A 167 8.54 -19.60 12.76
C VAL A 167 8.50 -18.07 12.84
N ASP A 168 8.49 -17.52 14.05
CA ASP A 168 8.47 -16.07 14.31
C ASP A 168 9.72 -15.38 13.72
N ALA A 169 10.89 -16.02 13.70
CA ALA A 169 12.10 -15.49 13.05
C ALA A 169 11.91 -15.27 11.54
N GLY A 170 11.26 -16.22 10.86
CA GLY A 170 10.93 -16.08 9.44
C GLY A 170 9.94 -14.94 9.18
N VAL A 171 8.89 -14.83 10.00
CA VAL A 171 7.91 -13.73 9.92
C VAL A 171 8.61 -12.39 10.10
N VAL A 172 9.48 -12.26 11.11
CA VAL A 172 10.27 -11.05 11.38
C VAL A 172 11.12 -10.67 10.17
N ALA A 173 11.80 -11.64 9.54
CA ALA A 173 12.58 -11.39 8.34
C ALA A 173 11.71 -10.88 7.17
N GLY A 174 10.53 -11.47 6.94
CA GLY A 174 9.57 -11.00 5.95
C GLY A 174 9.09 -9.57 6.23
N LEU A 175 8.77 -9.25 7.49
CA LEU A 175 8.34 -7.91 7.90
C LEU A 175 9.45 -6.87 7.74
N MET A 176 10.71 -7.21 8.03
CA MET A 176 11.86 -6.32 7.80
C MET A 176 12.00 -5.97 6.31
N VAL A 177 11.88 -6.96 5.43
CA VAL A 177 11.85 -6.73 3.97
C VAL A 177 10.65 -5.86 3.60
N GLY A 178 9.51 -6.02 4.27
CA GLY A 178 8.33 -5.19 4.05
C GLY A 178 8.54 -3.72 4.40
N VAL A 179 9.13 -3.43 5.56
CA VAL A 179 9.50 -2.05 5.95
C VAL A 179 10.49 -1.47 4.96
N ALA A 180 11.55 -2.20 4.63
CA ALA A 180 12.55 -1.76 3.64
C ALA A 180 11.92 -1.48 2.27
N SER A 181 10.95 -2.31 1.85
CA SER A 181 10.24 -2.13 0.59
C SER A 181 9.37 -0.87 0.57
N ILE A 182 8.69 -0.55 1.67
CA ILE A 182 7.93 0.70 1.79
C ILE A 182 8.89 1.89 1.61
N LEU A 183 10.03 1.90 2.31
CA LEU A 183 11.04 2.95 2.16
C LEU A 183 11.57 3.05 0.73
N TYR A 184 11.83 1.91 0.08
CA TYR A 184 12.25 1.87 -1.33
C TYR A 184 11.24 2.55 -2.26
N TYR A 185 9.94 2.24 -2.13
CA TYR A 185 8.92 2.86 -2.96
C TYR A 185 8.67 4.34 -2.62
N LEU A 186 8.91 4.78 -1.38
CA LEU A 186 8.91 6.20 -1.02
C LEU A 186 10.02 6.96 -1.74
N VAL A 187 11.26 6.44 -1.71
CA VAL A 187 12.39 7.04 -2.43
C VAL A 187 12.13 7.06 -3.93
N ARG A 188 11.55 5.98 -4.49
CA ARG A 188 11.15 5.91 -5.89
C ARG A 188 10.09 6.97 -6.25
N LEU A 189 9.06 7.14 -5.42
CA LEU A 189 8.03 8.17 -5.59
C LEU A 189 8.64 9.58 -5.56
N GLN A 190 9.58 9.84 -4.64
CA GLN A 190 10.25 11.15 -4.55
C GLN A 190 11.09 11.47 -5.79
N ARG A 191 11.77 10.47 -6.36
CA ARG A 191 12.65 10.64 -7.53
C ARG A 191 11.89 10.69 -8.87
N GLY A 192 10.81 9.91 -9.02
CA GLY A 192 10.13 9.70 -10.30
C GLY A 192 8.65 10.11 -10.34
N GLY A 193 8.11 10.65 -9.24
CA GLY A 193 6.70 10.99 -9.11
C GLY A 193 5.75 9.78 -9.15
N ALA A 194 4.44 10.04 -9.12
CA ALA A 194 3.43 8.98 -9.04
C ALA A 194 3.42 8.03 -10.27
N ALA A 195 3.82 8.52 -11.44
CA ALA A 195 3.91 7.70 -12.67
C ALA A 195 4.99 6.61 -12.59
N SER A 196 5.95 6.76 -11.66
CA SER A 196 6.99 5.75 -11.45
C SER A 196 6.52 4.52 -10.68
N LEU A 197 5.32 4.54 -10.06
CA LEU A 197 4.82 3.44 -9.23
C LEU A 197 4.10 2.39 -10.09
N PRO A 198 4.30 1.07 -9.81
CA PRO A 198 3.86 0.01 -10.70
C PRO A 198 2.36 -0.35 -10.60
N VAL A 199 1.58 0.31 -9.73
CA VAL A 199 0.20 -0.10 -9.41
C VAL A 199 -0.73 1.12 -9.36
N PRO A 200 -1.97 1.02 -9.86
CA PRO A 200 -2.98 2.07 -9.69
C PRO A 200 -3.48 2.22 -8.23
N PRO A 201 -4.10 3.35 -7.86
CA PRO A 201 -4.54 3.64 -6.49
C PRO A 201 -5.73 2.81 -5.96
N ASP A 202 -6.38 1.98 -6.78
CA ASP A 202 -7.51 1.10 -6.41
C ASP A 202 -8.64 1.82 -5.62
N VAL A 203 -8.96 3.05 -6.01
CA VAL A 203 -10.10 3.82 -5.49
C VAL A 203 -11.35 3.57 -6.35
N PRO A 204 -12.57 3.56 -5.77
CA PRO A 204 -13.80 3.39 -6.55
C PRO A 204 -13.85 4.43 -7.69
N ALA A 205 -14.19 4.00 -8.91
CA ALA A 205 -14.50 4.92 -9.99
C ALA A 205 -15.62 5.85 -9.50
N GLN A 206 -15.43 7.16 -9.63
CA GLN A 206 -16.52 8.09 -9.41
C GLN A 206 -17.60 7.76 -10.45
N THR A 207 -18.72 7.20 -10.02
CA THR A 207 -19.91 7.14 -10.84
C THR A 207 -20.25 8.59 -11.18
N VAL A 208 -20.18 8.94 -12.46
CA VAL A 208 -20.71 10.21 -12.99
C VAL A 208 -22.22 10.18 -12.74
N VAL A 209 -22.63 10.52 -11.53
CA VAL A 209 -24.01 10.80 -11.13
C VAL A 209 -23.97 12.24 -10.68
N ASP A 210 -23.87 13.12 -11.65
CA ASP A 210 -24.19 14.55 -11.59
C ASP A 210 -24.05 15.10 -13.02
N ALA A 211 -24.96 14.67 -13.89
CA ALA A 211 -25.36 15.50 -15.02
C ALA A 211 -26.63 16.25 -14.58
N PRO A 212 -26.55 17.53 -14.21
CA PRO A 212 -27.74 18.33 -14.01
C PRO A 212 -28.41 18.68 -15.36
N ALA A 213 -29.74 18.54 -15.32
CA ALA A 213 -30.80 18.91 -16.27
C ALA A 213 -30.98 18.03 -17.52
#